data_AF-A0A2G9PVP1-F1
#
_entry.id   AF-A0A2G9PVP1-F1
#
_cell.length_a   1.000
_cell.length_b   1.000
_cell.length_c   1.000
_cell.angle_alpha   90.00
_cell.angle_beta   90.00
_cell.angle_gamma   90.00
#
_symmetry.space_group_name_H-M   'P 1'
#
loop_
_entity.id
_entity.type
_entity.pdbx_description
1 polymer ?
#
loop_
_entity_poly.entity_id
_entity_poly.type
_entity_poly.pdbx_seq_one_letter_code
_entity_poly.pdbx_strand_id
1 'polypeptide(L)'
;MDKKGVIELILRYLVLILLGLGNLAIFYIIFTPLTIYPVYYFLTKLFDPVFFISTAPIPAIYFKGYVAHIIPACVAGSAYYLLTILNLTAPMKILKRLGSLAFMFLLFLILNITRIVVFANLVPVGYNYFDLTHQLTWYFGSTLMVIIIWFTNVLIFRIKTIPIYTDIRTIYQEIRKPKENVI
;
A
#
# COMPACT_ATOMS: atom_id res chain seq x y z
N MET A 1 -16.45 26.97 -0.86
CA MET A 1 -16.82 25.58 -1.12
C MET A 1 -18.31 25.56 -0.98
N ASP A 2 -18.98 24.91 -1.91
CA ASP A 2 -20.41 24.66 -1.72
C ASP A 2 -20.60 23.60 -0.63
N LYS A 3 -21.84 23.44 -0.15
CA LYS A 3 -22.16 22.44 0.88
C LYS A 3 -21.71 21.03 0.48
N LYS A 4 -21.80 20.70 -0.82
CA LYS A 4 -21.40 19.39 -1.35
C LYS A 4 -19.90 19.16 -1.22
N GLY A 5 -19.07 20.16 -1.54
CA GLY A 5 -17.62 20.07 -1.39
C GLY A 5 -17.17 19.89 0.06
N VAL A 6 -17.84 20.57 1.02
CA VAL A 6 -17.57 20.39 2.45
C VAL A 6 -17.88 18.96 2.89
N ILE A 7 -19.02 18.43 2.48
CA ILE A 7 -19.43 17.05 2.80
C ILE A 7 -18.44 16.05 2.18
N GLU A 8 -18.03 16.22 0.92
CA GLU A 8 -17.04 15.33 0.29
C GLU A 8 -15.71 15.36 1.05
N LEU A 9 -15.23 16.53 1.46
CA LEU A 9 -14.03 16.65 2.27
C LEU A 9 -14.18 15.85 3.57
N ILE A 10 -15.21 16.10 4.37
CA ILE A 10 -15.44 15.43 5.65
C ILE A 10 -15.51 13.92 5.47
N LEU A 11 -16.24 13.44 4.46
CA LEU A 11 -16.36 12.01 4.17
C LEU A 11 -15.01 11.37 3.84
N ARG A 12 -14.16 12.03 3.05
CA ARG A 12 -12.83 11.51 2.70
C ARG A 12 -11.97 11.29 3.95
N TYR A 13 -11.91 12.26 4.86
CA TYR A 13 -11.11 12.15 6.08
C TYR A 13 -11.73 11.20 7.11
N LEU A 14 -13.06 11.17 7.22
CA LEU A 14 -13.75 10.22 8.10
C LEU A 14 -13.49 8.77 7.66
N VAL A 15 -13.55 8.47 6.36
CA VAL A 15 -13.19 7.16 5.82
C VAL A 15 -11.75 6.80 6.15
N LEU A 16 -10.81 7.74 6.02
CA LEU A 16 -9.41 7.48 6.37
C LEU A 16 -9.22 7.13 7.85
N ILE A 17 -9.86 7.89 8.75
CA ILE A 17 -9.81 7.61 10.19
C ILE A 17 -10.38 6.22 10.49
N LEU A 18 -11.57 5.90 9.94
CA LEU A 18 -12.21 4.60 10.14
C LEU A 18 -11.35 3.45 9.62
N LEU A 19 -10.71 3.61 8.46
CA LEU A 19 -9.77 2.61 7.92
C LEU A 19 -8.54 2.39 8.81
N GLY A 20 -8.08 3.45 9.50
CA GLY A 20 -6.97 3.37 10.45
C GLY A 20 -7.32 2.74 11.80
N LEU A 21 -8.54 2.95 12.31
CA LEU A 21 -8.97 2.51 13.65
C LEU A 21 -8.97 0.99 13.84
N GLY A 22 -9.14 0.20 12.77
CA GLY A 22 -9.10 -1.26 12.81
C GLY A 22 -7.69 -1.86 12.76
N ASN A 23 -6.64 -1.13 13.13
CA ASN A 23 -5.24 -1.56 13.02
C ASN A 23 -4.89 -2.15 11.64
N LEU A 24 -5.39 -1.51 10.57
CA LEU A 24 -5.15 -1.93 9.18
C LEU A 24 -5.69 -3.33 8.84
N ALA A 25 -6.55 -3.92 9.67
CA ALA A 25 -7.05 -5.29 9.51
C ALA A 25 -7.65 -5.55 8.12
N ILE A 26 -8.37 -4.57 7.55
CA ILE A 26 -8.95 -4.67 6.20
C ILE A 26 -7.86 -4.95 5.15
N PHE A 27 -6.72 -4.26 5.23
CA PHE A 27 -5.61 -4.47 4.31
C PHE A 27 -5.01 -5.86 4.50
N TYR A 28 -4.84 -6.33 5.74
CA TYR A 28 -4.30 -7.67 5.99
C TYR A 28 -5.25 -8.77 5.53
N ILE A 29 -6.55 -8.64 5.77
CA ILE A 29 -7.57 -9.62 5.33
C ILE A 29 -7.54 -9.78 3.80
N ILE A 30 -7.43 -8.67 3.06
CA ILE A 30 -7.44 -8.69 1.60
C ILE A 30 -6.08 -9.10 1.03
N PHE A 31 -4.99 -8.48 1.48
CA PHE A 31 -3.69 -8.63 0.82
C PHE A 31 -2.87 -9.82 1.30
N THR A 32 -3.16 -10.41 2.47
CA THR A 32 -2.48 -11.65 2.90
C THR A 32 -2.72 -12.81 1.93
N PRO A 33 -3.98 -13.19 1.58
CA PRO A 33 -4.22 -14.27 0.62
C PRO A 33 -3.66 -13.92 -0.77
N LEU A 34 -3.80 -12.65 -1.19
CA LEU A 34 -3.27 -12.17 -2.47
C LEU A 34 -1.74 -12.16 -2.51
N THR A 35 -1.06 -12.16 -1.37
CA THR A 35 0.40 -12.25 -1.32
C THR A 35 0.84 -13.71 -1.27
N ILE A 36 0.24 -14.50 -0.39
CA ILE A 36 0.76 -15.83 -0.07
C ILE A 36 0.54 -16.85 -1.19
N TYR A 37 -0.64 -16.86 -1.83
CA TYR A 37 -0.90 -17.85 -2.88
C TYR A 37 -0.02 -17.63 -4.12
N PRO A 38 0.19 -16.40 -4.61
CA PRO A 38 1.15 -16.15 -5.67
C PRO A 38 2.59 -16.49 -5.27
N VAL A 39 3.02 -16.14 -4.05
CA VAL A 39 4.37 -16.50 -3.56
C VAL A 39 4.53 -18.03 -3.56
N TYR A 40 3.58 -18.75 -2.98
CA TYR A 40 3.58 -20.22 -2.97
C TYR A 40 3.67 -20.77 -4.40
N TYR A 41 2.84 -20.27 -5.32
CA TYR A 41 2.88 -20.65 -6.73
C TYR A 41 4.28 -20.47 -7.33
N PHE A 42 4.90 -19.30 -7.18
CA PHE A 42 6.26 -19.08 -7.71
C PHE A 42 7.31 -19.97 -7.05
N LEU A 43 7.25 -20.18 -5.73
CA LEU A 43 8.21 -21.04 -5.03
C LEU A 43 8.12 -22.50 -5.48
N THR A 44 6.92 -23.03 -5.74
CA THR A 44 6.75 -24.40 -6.28
C THR A 44 7.36 -24.59 -7.67
N LYS A 45 7.62 -23.50 -8.41
CA LYS A 45 8.31 -23.55 -9.71
C LYS A 45 9.83 -23.49 -9.60
N LEU A 46 10.35 -22.96 -8.50
CA LEU A 46 11.78 -22.76 -8.28
C LEU A 46 12.40 -23.86 -7.41
N PHE A 47 11.61 -24.45 -6.51
CA PHE A 47 12.08 -25.41 -5.52
C PHE A 47 11.18 -26.64 -5.51
N ASP A 48 11.79 -27.78 -5.12
CA ASP A 48 11.11 -29.03 -4.87
C ASP A 48 11.80 -29.73 -3.67
N PRO A 49 11.07 -30.15 -2.61
CA PRO A 49 9.64 -29.96 -2.39
C PRO A 49 9.27 -28.61 -1.75
N VAL A 50 8.05 -28.15 -2.03
CA VAL A 50 7.44 -26.95 -1.42
C VAL A 50 6.08 -27.32 -0.85
N PHE A 51 5.87 -27.03 0.44
CA PHE A 51 4.63 -27.32 1.14
C PHE A 51 4.06 -26.08 1.80
N PHE A 52 2.74 -25.96 1.73
CA PHE A 52 2.00 -24.98 2.51
C PHE A 52 1.75 -25.54 3.91
N ILE A 53 2.20 -24.83 4.94
CA ILE A 53 1.95 -25.22 6.33
C ILE A 53 0.70 -24.50 6.81
N SER A 54 -0.31 -25.28 7.21
CA SER A 54 -1.68 -24.84 7.48
C SER A 54 -1.77 -23.64 8.43
N THR A 55 -2.76 -22.81 8.11
CA THR A 55 -3.06 -21.45 8.52
C THR A 55 -3.69 -21.33 9.91
N ALA A 56 -2.90 -21.12 10.95
CA ALA A 56 -3.19 -20.22 12.08
C ALA A 56 -2.03 -20.23 13.10
N PRO A 57 -1.63 -19.07 13.67
CA PRO A 57 -2.12 -17.72 13.40
C PRO A 57 -1.39 -17.01 12.24
N ILE A 58 -0.23 -17.51 11.80
CA ILE A 58 0.61 -16.90 10.77
C ILE A 58 0.89 -17.96 9.70
N PRO A 59 0.49 -17.75 8.44
CA PRO A 59 0.68 -18.75 7.42
C PRO A 59 2.16 -18.86 7.03
N ALA A 60 2.61 -20.08 6.72
CA ALA A 60 4.01 -20.36 6.44
C ALA A 60 4.19 -21.27 5.22
N ILE A 61 5.33 -21.12 4.55
CA ILE A 61 5.72 -21.92 3.40
C ILE A 61 7.03 -22.62 3.72
N TYR A 62 7.05 -23.94 3.57
CA TYR A 62 8.26 -24.74 3.67
C TYR A 62 8.89 -24.94 2.29
N PHE A 63 10.19 -24.69 2.17
CA PHE A 63 10.97 -24.94 0.96
C PHE A 63 12.45 -25.16 1.31
N LYS A 64 13.13 -26.09 0.64
CA LYS A 64 14.59 -26.34 0.82
C LYS A 64 15.06 -26.48 2.29
N GLY A 65 14.23 -27.01 3.19
CA GLY A 65 14.57 -27.13 4.62
C GLY A 65 14.31 -25.88 5.45
N TYR A 66 13.82 -24.79 4.84
CA TYR A 66 13.48 -23.54 5.50
C TYR A 66 11.97 -23.38 5.65
N VAL A 67 11.56 -22.68 6.72
CA VAL A 67 10.18 -22.27 6.96
C VAL A 67 10.11 -20.74 6.89
N ALA A 68 9.42 -20.21 5.89
CA ALA A 68 9.17 -18.78 5.78
C ALA A 68 7.76 -18.44 6.27
N HIS A 69 7.68 -17.65 7.33
CA HIS A 69 6.42 -17.09 7.83
C HIS A 69 6.06 -15.82 7.07
N ILE A 70 4.82 -15.73 6.56
CA ILE A 70 4.30 -14.50 5.95
C ILE A 70 3.71 -13.62 7.06
N ILE A 71 4.60 -12.87 7.70
CA ILE A 71 4.24 -11.93 8.78
C ILE A 71 3.62 -10.63 8.21
N PRO A 72 2.98 -9.78 9.03
CA PRO A 72 2.40 -8.51 8.57
C PRO A 72 3.36 -7.59 7.79
N ALA A 73 4.67 -7.64 8.08
CA ALA A 73 5.68 -6.88 7.34
C ALA A 73 5.87 -7.38 5.88
N CYS A 74 5.64 -8.67 5.62
CA CYS A 74 5.69 -9.26 4.28
C CYS A 74 4.53 -8.76 3.42
N VAL A 75 3.35 -8.62 4.02
CA VAL A 75 2.13 -8.10 3.37
C VAL A 75 2.18 -6.57 3.23
N ALA A 76 2.85 -5.88 4.16
CA ALA A 76 3.03 -4.43 4.16
C ALA A 76 1.70 -3.64 4.14
N GLY A 77 0.73 -4.06 4.98
CA GLY A 77 -0.59 -3.42 5.09
C GLY A 77 -0.55 -1.90 5.31
N SER A 78 0.43 -1.39 6.07
CA SER A 78 0.63 0.04 6.30
C SER A 78 0.95 0.83 5.03
N ALA A 79 1.64 0.24 4.07
CA ALA A 79 1.95 0.90 2.81
C ALA A 79 0.72 0.98 1.89
N TYR A 80 -0.12 -0.06 1.85
CA TYR A 80 -1.43 0.03 1.17
C TYR A 80 -2.30 1.13 1.77
N TYR A 81 -2.28 1.25 3.10
CA TYR A 81 -2.99 2.34 3.78
C TYR A 81 -2.43 3.72 3.43
N LEU A 82 -1.10 3.89 3.43
CA LEU A 82 -0.47 5.15 3.03
C LEU A 82 -0.82 5.52 1.57
N LEU A 83 -0.78 4.56 0.63
CA LEU A 83 -1.21 4.77 -0.74
C LEU A 83 -2.69 5.18 -0.83
N THR A 84 -3.53 4.64 0.06
CA THR A 84 -4.95 5.02 0.18
C THR A 84 -5.10 6.44 0.68
N ILE A 85 -4.33 6.85 1.70
CA ILE A 85 -4.30 8.24 2.20
C ILE A 85 -3.94 9.19 1.06
N LEU A 86 -2.83 8.92 0.35
CA LEU A 86 -2.38 9.78 -0.75
C LEU A 86 -3.43 9.87 -1.87
N ASN A 87 -4.11 8.76 -2.19
CA ASN A 87 -5.18 8.74 -3.17
C ASN A 87 -6.42 9.54 -2.73
N LEU A 88 -6.96 9.27 -1.55
CA LEU A 88 -8.20 9.90 -1.09
C LEU A 88 -8.03 11.38 -0.78
N THR A 89 -6.85 11.79 -0.31
CA THR A 89 -6.55 13.20 -0.01
C THR A 89 -6.17 14.00 -1.26
N ALA A 90 -5.98 13.38 -2.42
CA ALA A 90 -5.83 14.06 -3.70
C ALA A 90 -7.20 14.27 -4.38
N PRO A 91 -7.69 15.51 -4.55
CA PRO A 91 -8.97 15.77 -5.20
C PRO A 91 -8.99 15.27 -6.65
N MET A 92 -9.88 14.33 -6.96
CA MET A 92 -10.06 13.77 -8.30
C MET A 92 -11.44 13.13 -8.50
N LYS A 93 -11.87 13.04 -9.76
CA LYS A 93 -13.11 12.35 -10.18
C LYS A 93 -13.09 10.88 -9.78
N ILE A 94 -14.25 10.32 -9.44
CA ILE A 94 -14.37 8.95 -8.89
C ILE A 94 -13.75 7.86 -9.77
N LEU A 95 -13.98 7.87 -11.09
CA LEU A 95 -13.41 6.87 -12.00
C LEU A 95 -11.88 6.91 -12.02
N LYS A 96 -11.32 8.12 -12.02
CA LYS A 96 -9.88 8.35 -11.97
C LYS A 96 -9.30 7.88 -10.63
N ARG A 97 -10.04 8.11 -9.54
CA ARG A 97 -9.70 7.68 -8.19
C ARG A 97 -9.57 6.16 -8.09
N LEU A 98 -10.61 5.45 -8.52
CA LEU A 98 -10.66 3.99 -8.49
C LEU A 98 -9.56 3.38 -9.37
N GLY A 99 -9.38 3.90 -10.59
CA GLY A 99 -8.31 3.46 -11.48
C GLY A 99 -6.91 3.69 -10.90
N SER A 100 -6.68 4.86 -10.30
CA SER A 100 -5.42 5.21 -9.64
C SER A 100 -5.15 4.32 -8.42
N LEU A 101 -6.16 4.06 -7.58
CA LEU A 101 -6.02 3.21 -6.41
C LEU A 101 -5.74 1.76 -6.81
N ALA A 102 -6.48 1.23 -7.78
CA ALA A 102 -6.28 -0.11 -8.31
C ALA A 102 -4.87 -0.28 -8.91
N PHE A 103 -4.40 0.71 -9.68
CA PHE A 103 -3.04 0.72 -10.23
C PHE A 103 -1.98 0.63 -9.13
N MET A 104 -2.07 1.50 -8.11
CA MET A 104 -1.10 1.51 -7.01
C MET A 104 -1.12 0.20 -6.20
N PHE A 105 -2.30 -0.33 -5.91
CA PHE A 105 -2.44 -1.59 -5.17
C PHE A 105 -1.88 -2.78 -5.95
N LEU A 106 -2.20 -2.87 -7.24
CA LEU A 106 -1.70 -3.94 -8.09
C LEU A 106 -0.18 -3.87 -8.25
N LEU A 107 0.36 -2.69 -8.53
CA LEU A 107 1.79 -2.50 -8.68
C LEU A 107 2.54 -2.83 -7.38
N PHE A 108 2.05 -2.34 -6.23
CA PHE A 108 2.65 -2.64 -4.94
C PHE A 108 2.58 -4.13 -4.59
N LEU A 109 1.46 -4.80 -4.91
CA LEU A 109 1.31 -6.24 -4.72
C LEU A 109 2.34 -7.03 -5.54
N ILE A 110 2.51 -6.69 -6.83
CA ILE A 110 3.50 -7.34 -7.70
C ILE A 110 4.92 -7.17 -7.16
N LEU A 111 5.26 -5.96 -6.71
CA LEU A 111 6.59 -5.68 -6.15
C LEU A 111 6.82 -6.42 -4.82
N ASN A 112 5.81 -6.50 -3.95
CA ASN A 112 5.91 -7.26 -2.70
C ASN A 112 6.04 -8.77 -2.93
N ILE A 113 5.28 -9.34 -3.86
CA ILE A 113 5.43 -10.76 -4.23
C ILE A 113 6.83 -11.01 -4.76
N THR A 114 7.30 -10.18 -5.70
CA THR A 114 8.66 -10.26 -6.24
C THR A 114 9.71 -10.19 -5.14
N ARG A 115 9.58 -9.25 -4.21
CA ARG A 115 10.48 -9.11 -3.04
C ARG A 115 10.56 -10.40 -2.23
N ILE A 116 9.42 -11.00 -1.87
CA ILE A 116 9.39 -12.23 -1.07
C ILE A 116 10.03 -13.39 -1.83
N VAL A 117 9.74 -13.53 -3.13
CA VAL A 117 10.35 -14.57 -3.97
C VAL A 117 11.87 -14.38 -4.05
N VAL A 118 12.37 -13.16 -4.26
CA VAL A 118 13.81 -12.86 -4.27
C VAL A 118 14.45 -13.24 -2.93
N PHE A 119 13.83 -12.86 -1.81
CA PHE A 119 14.34 -13.22 -0.48
C PHE A 119 14.39 -14.73 -0.27
N ALA A 120 13.35 -15.47 -0.66
CA ALA A 120 13.34 -16.92 -0.59
C ALA A 120 14.44 -17.57 -1.44
N ASN A 121 14.86 -16.94 -2.55
CA ASN A 121 16.00 -17.41 -3.35
C ASN A 121 17.36 -17.10 -2.74
N LEU A 122 17.47 -16.03 -1.93
CA LEU A 122 18.73 -15.66 -1.28
C LEU A 122 19.02 -16.49 -0.04
N VAL A 123 17.98 -16.93 0.69
CA VAL A 123 18.16 -17.70 1.94
C VAL A 123 19.06 -18.94 1.76
N PRO A 124 18.85 -19.81 0.73
CA PRO A 124 19.72 -20.97 0.52
C PRO A 124 21.14 -20.63 0.07
N VAL A 125 21.38 -19.44 -0.49
CA VAL A 125 22.71 -19.00 -0.95
C VAL A 125 23.57 -18.56 0.23
N GLY A 126 22.94 -17.97 1.26
CA GLY A 126 23.60 -17.65 2.53
C GLY A 126 22.81 -16.66 3.36
N TYR A 127 22.71 -16.93 4.66
CA TYR A 127 21.93 -16.10 5.59
C TYR A 127 22.38 -14.63 5.62
N ASN A 128 23.69 -14.36 5.53
CA ASN A 128 24.22 -13.00 5.54
C ASN A 128 23.72 -12.15 4.36
N TYR A 129 23.61 -12.75 3.16
CA TYR A 129 23.09 -12.06 1.99
C TYR A 129 21.60 -11.76 2.13
N PHE A 130 20.84 -12.73 2.67
CA PHE A 130 19.44 -12.53 3.00
C PHE A 130 19.26 -11.40 4.01
N ASP A 131 19.96 -11.44 5.15
CA ASP A 131 19.78 -10.48 6.25
C ASP A 131 20.13 -9.05 5.81
N LEU A 132 21.26 -8.87 5.11
CA LEU A 132 21.65 -7.58 4.55
C LEU A 132 20.60 -7.04 3.57
N THR A 133 20.16 -7.87 2.61
CA THR A 133 19.18 -7.45 1.60
C THR A 133 17.82 -7.16 2.25
N HIS A 134 17.43 -7.96 3.23
CA HIS A 134 16.20 -7.79 4.01
C HIS A 134 16.22 -6.45 4.75
N GLN A 135 17.27 -6.15 5.51
CA GLN A 135 17.40 -4.89 6.26
C GLN A 135 17.43 -3.67 5.32
N LEU A 136 18.21 -3.72 4.23
CA LEU A 136 18.27 -2.63 3.25
C LEU A 136 16.90 -2.37 2.61
N THR A 137 16.20 -3.43 2.22
CA THR A 137 14.86 -3.29 1.62
C THR A 137 13.83 -2.82 2.65
N TRP A 138 13.98 -3.20 3.91
CA TRP A 138 13.06 -2.81 4.97
C TRP A 138 13.21 -1.32 5.32
N TYR A 139 14.42 -0.87 5.65
CA TYR A 139 14.66 0.51 6.08
C TYR A 139 14.58 1.52 4.94
N PHE A 140 15.12 1.17 3.77
CA PHE A 140 15.22 2.12 2.65
C PHE A 140 14.28 1.76 1.51
N GLY A 141 14.30 0.49 1.08
CA GLY A 141 13.55 0.05 -0.10
C GLY A 141 12.05 0.25 0.02
N SER A 142 11.47 0.04 1.20
CA SER A 142 10.01 0.10 1.40
C SER A 142 9.47 1.52 1.27
N THR A 143 10.16 2.51 1.83
CA THR A 143 9.80 3.93 1.68
C THR A 143 9.99 4.40 0.25
N LEU A 144 11.13 4.07 -0.36
CA LEU A 144 11.42 4.45 -1.74
C LEU A 144 10.41 3.84 -2.71
N MET A 145 10.02 2.57 -2.51
CA MET A 145 9.01 1.88 -3.31
C MET A 145 7.67 2.61 -3.28
N VAL A 146 7.18 3.02 -2.10
CA VAL A 146 5.92 3.79 -1.99
C VAL A 146 6.02 5.13 -2.71
N ILE A 147 7.14 5.84 -2.54
CA ILE A 147 7.40 7.12 -3.22
C ILE A 147 7.35 6.94 -4.73
N ILE A 148 8.10 5.97 -5.27
CA ILE A 148 8.14 5.69 -6.71
C ILE A 148 6.73 5.37 -7.22
N ILE A 149 6.01 4.46 -6.56
CA ILE A 149 4.65 4.07 -6.97
C ILE A 149 3.71 5.28 -7.00
N TRP A 150 3.76 6.13 -5.98
CA TRP A 150 2.94 7.33 -5.92
C TRP A 150 3.26 8.30 -7.06
N PHE A 151 4.53 8.61 -7.30
CA PHE A 151 4.93 9.52 -8.37
C PHE A 151 4.61 8.95 -9.75
N THR A 152 4.84 7.66 -9.99
CA THR A 152 4.43 6.98 -11.22
C THR A 152 2.93 7.08 -11.42
N ASN A 153 2.14 6.87 -10.37
CA ASN A 153 0.69 7.03 -10.42
C ASN A 153 0.26 8.48 -10.75
N VAL A 154 0.91 9.48 -10.15
CA VAL A 154 0.67 10.90 -10.45
C VAL A 154 0.94 11.20 -11.92
N LEU A 155 2.01 10.65 -12.49
CA LEU A 155 2.38 10.83 -13.90
C LEU A 155 1.38 10.17 -14.85
N ILE A 156 1.04 8.89 -14.62
CA ILE A 156 0.12 8.12 -15.47
C ILE A 156 -1.28 8.74 -15.48
N PHE A 157 -1.81 9.03 -14.29
CA PHE A 157 -3.14 9.59 -14.19
C PHE A 157 -3.14 11.11 -14.37
N ARG A 158 -2.00 11.80 -14.49
CA ARG A 158 -1.93 13.27 -14.58
C ARG A 158 -2.68 13.94 -13.42
N ILE A 159 -2.30 13.58 -12.19
CA ILE A 159 -2.88 14.18 -10.97
C ILE A 159 -2.20 15.54 -10.77
N LYS A 160 -2.97 16.63 -10.88
CA LYS A 160 -2.44 18.01 -10.79
C LYS A 160 -2.49 18.58 -9.37
N THR A 161 -3.17 17.90 -8.46
CA THR A 161 -3.42 18.36 -7.10
C THR A 161 -2.48 17.67 -6.13
N ILE A 162 -2.01 18.42 -5.15
CA ILE A 162 -1.13 17.90 -4.09
C ILE A 162 -2.04 17.41 -2.95
N PRO A 163 -1.92 16.14 -2.52
CA PRO A 163 -2.73 15.61 -1.42
C PRO A 163 -2.56 16.45 -0.15
N ILE A 164 -3.65 16.64 0.61
CA ILE A 164 -3.73 17.42 1.86
C ILE A 164 -3.49 18.94 1.67
N TYR A 165 -2.38 19.33 1.04
CA TYR A 165 -2.03 20.74 0.79
C TYR A 165 -3.12 21.47 0.01
N THR A 166 -3.66 20.83 -1.03
CA THR A 166 -4.75 21.44 -1.83
C THR A 166 -5.97 21.72 -0.97
N ASP A 167 -6.37 20.77 -0.12
CA ASP A 167 -7.53 20.92 0.77
C ASP A 167 -7.30 22.04 1.80
N ILE A 168 -6.14 22.05 2.49
CA ILE A 168 -5.79 23.09 3.47
C ILE A 168 -5.77 24.48 2.82
N ARG A 169 -5.15 24.60 1.64
CA ARG A 169 -5.09 25.87 0.89
C ARG A 169 -6.50 26.37 0.56
N THR A 170 -7.39 25.49 0.11
CA THR A 170 -8.78 25.85 -0.21
C THR A 170 -9.52 26.35 1.03
N ILE A 171 -9.43 25.65 2.15
CA ILE A 171 -10.07 26.07 3.42
C ILE A 171 -9.53 27.43 3.88
N TYR A 172 -8.22 27.61 3.86
CA TYR A 172 -7.59 28.87 4.28
C TYR A 172 -8.03 30.05 3.41
N GLN A 173 -8.11 29.86 2.09
CA GLN A 173 -8.58 30.88 1.16
C GLN A 173 -10.03 31.27 1.42
N GLU A 174 -10.89 30.33 1.83
CA GLU A 174 -12.29 30.61 2.13
C GLU A 174 -12.51 31.36 3.43
N ILE A 175 -11.75 31.02 4.47
CA ILE A 175 -11.79 31.75 5.75
C ILE A 175 -11.36 33.20 5.55
N ARG A 176 -10.40 33.45 4.65
CA ARG A 176 -9.83 34.79 4.41
C ARG A 176 -10.62 35.65 3.42
N LYS A 177 -11.58 35.09 2.67
CA LYS A 177 -12.41 35.90 1.78
C LYS A 177 -13.22 36.89 2.63
N PRO A 178 -13.14 38.21 2.36
CA PRO A 178 -14.05 39.15 3.00
C PRO A 178 -15.47 38.73 2.68
N LYS A 179 -16.38 38.77 3.67
CA LYS A 179 -17.80 38.58 3.43
C LYS A 179 -18.21 39.64 2.40
N GLU A 180 -18.45 39.23 1.15
CA GLU A 180 -19.23 40.07 0.24
C GLU A 180 -20.55 40.32 0.95
N ASN A 181 -20.81 41.59 1.26
CA ASN A 181 -22.03 42.03 1.88
C ASN A 181 -23.18 41.57 1.00
N VAL A 182 -23.96 40.62 1.51
CA VAL A 182 -25.28 40.29 0.98
C VAL A 182 -26.14 41.52 1.31
N ILE A 183 -26.29 42.41 0.32
CA ILE A 183 -27.29 43.48 0.29
C ILE A 183 -28.46 42.96 -0.53
#